data_AF-A0A8D7ZVX7-F1
#
_entry.id   AF-A0A8D7ZVX7-F1
#
_cell.length_a   1.000
_cell.length_b   1.000
_cell.length_c   1.000
_cell.angle_alpha   90.00
_cell.angle_beta   90.00
_cell.angle_gamma   90.00
#
_symmetry.space_group_name_H-M   'P 1'
#
loop_
_entity.id
_entity.type
_entity.pdbx_description
1 polymer ?
#
loop_
_entity_poly.entity_id
_entity_poly.type
_entity_poly.pdbx_seq_one_letter_code
_entity_poly.pdbx_strand_id
1 'polypeptide(L)'
;LHIEHSDERCKRPRNFFSGTVESMTGRFVRVRLDLKVRLPEEWMVEKVEFIAERTVFRLEYRALELLKDGFIEKVLFPKEVLGKEEVRITSFEWFQPSVASNQEQAEAIQSIVNGTSYPAPYLLFGPPGTGKTATLVEAIGQICKLKP
;
A
#
# COMPACT_ATOMS: atom_id res chain seq x y z
N LEU A 1 18.19 7.93 5.23
CA LEU A 1 19.52 7.55 5.74
C LEU A 1 20.41 8.78 5.74
N HIS A 2 21.22 9.00 6.78
CA HIS A 2 22.31 9.98 6.75
C HIS A 2 23.65 9.26 6.61
N ILE A 3 24.53 9.81 5.79
CA ILE A 3 25.89 9.31 5.56
C ILE A 3 26.86 10.45 5.86
N GLU A 4 27.80 10.22 6.78
CA GLU A 4 28.90 11.14 7.10
C GLU A 4 30.19 10.70 6.40
N HIS A 5 30.96 11.70 5.96
CA HIS A 5 32.29 11.53 5.37
C HIS A 5 33.27 12.57 5.96
N SER A 6 34.52 12.15 6.20
CA SER A 6 35.66 13.02 6.48
C SER A 6 36.51 13.25 5.23
N ASP A 7 36.71 14.51 4.87
CA ASP A 7 37.75 14.89 3.91
C ASP A 7 38.99 15.36 4.69
N GLU A 8 40.05 14.56 4.71
CA GLU A 8 41.32 14.90 5.39
C GLU A 8 41.96 16.18 4.83
N ARG A 9 41.57 16.63 3.63
CA ARG A 9 42.10 17.84 2.99
C ARG A 9 41.31 19.12 3.33
N CYS A 10 40.15 19.02 4.00
CA CYS A 10 39.28 20.15 4.29
C CYS A 10 39.14 20.43 5.79
N LYS A 11 39.64 21.58 6.26
CA LYS A 11 39.48 22.08 7.64
C LYS A 11 38.04 22.57 8.00
N ARG A 12 36.98 22.14 7.30
CA ARG A 12 35.57 22.53 7.54
C ARG A 12 34.59 21.45 7.04
N PRO A 13 33.31 21.52 7.48
CA PRO A 13 32.67 20.58 8.41
C PRO A 13 32.40 19.18 7.80
N ARG A 14 32.17 18.17 8.65
CA ARG A 14 31.68 16.85 8.24
C ARG A 14 30.53 17.00 7.24
N ASN A 15 30.66 16.43 6.05
CA ASN A 15 29.62 16.49 5.03
C ASN A 15 28.56 15.42 5.35
N PHE A 16 27.32 15.86 5.54
CA PHE A 16 26.17 14.99 5.76
C PHE A 16 25.38 14.85 4.46
N PHE A 17 25.20 13.61 3.99
CA PHE A 17 24.39 13.32 2.82
C PHE A 17 23.14 12.55 3.23
N SER A 18 21.97 12.97 2.75
CA SER A 18 20.76 12.18 2.85
C SER A 18 20.66 11.22 1.67
N GLY A 19 20.00 10.08 1.89
CA GLY A 19 19.74 9.14 0.82
C GLY A 19 18.77 8.03 1.20
N THR A 20 18.46 7.21 0.20
CA THR A 20 17.53 6.09 0.28
C THR A 20 18.26 4.80 -0.05
N VAL A 21 17.95 3.72 0.68
CA VAL A 21 18.44 2.38 0.33
C VAL A 21 17.76 1.94 -0.96
N GLU A 22 18.55 1.68 -2.00
CA GLU A 22 18.06 1.23 -3.30
C GLU A 22 18.02 -0.29 -3.38
N SER A 23 19.04 -0.96 -2.85
CA SER A 23 19.09 -2.42 -2.79
C SER A 23 20.01 -2.91 -1.69
N MET A 24 19.78 -4.15 -1.28
CA MET A 24 20.58 -4.85 -0.28
C MET A 24 20.92 -6.24 -0.78
N THR A 25 22.17 -6.62 -0.59
CA THR A 25 22.66 -8.00 -0.76
C THR A 25 23.22 -8.46 0.57
N GLY A 26 23.57 -9.75 0.69
CA GLY A 26 24.20 -10.26 1.92
C GLY A 26 25.57 -9.63 2.25
N ARG A 27 26.17 -8.85 1.33
CA ARG A 27 27.50 -8.24 1.52
C ARG A 27 27.51 -6.72 1.37
N PHE A 28 26.56 -6.16 0.64
CA PHE A 28 26.56 -4.75 0.26
C PHE A 28 25.18 -4.13 0.36
N VAL A 29 25.15 -2.88 0.80
CA VAL A 29 23.97 -2.00 0.72
C VAL A 29 24.26 -0.93 -0.32
N ARG A 30 23.38 -0.79 -1.30
CA ARG A 30 23.45 0.31 -2.27
C ARG A 30 22.55 1.44 -1.79
N VAL A 31 23.14 2.62 -1.63
CA VAL A 31 22.42 3.82 -1.21
C VAL A 31 22.43 4.82 -2.36
N ARG A 32 21.24 5.28 -2.74
CA ARG A 32 21.09 6.43 -3.61
C ARG A 32 21.14 7.69 -2.75
N LEU A 33 22.12 8.55 -3.03
CA LEU A 33 22.28 9.81 -2.33
C LEU A 33 21.49 10.93 -3.01
N ASP A 34 20.84 11.78 -2.22
CA ASP A 34 20.10 12.95 -2.67
C ASP A 34 21.07 14.13 -2.83
N LEU A 35 21.96 14.02 -3.81
CA LEU A 35 23.04 14.98 -4.01
C LEU A 35 22.57 16.22 -4.78
N LYS A 36 22.93 17.39 -4.27
CA LYS A 36 22.87 18.67 -5.03
C LYS A 36 24.22 19.06 -5.65
N VAL A 37 25.26 18.27 -5.39
CA VAL A 37 26.66 18.52 -5.77
C VAL A 37 27.34 17.22 -6.19
N ARG A 38 28.34 17.30 -7.07
CA ARG A 38 29.15 16.14 -7.46
C ARG A 38 30.04 15.72 -6.30
N LEU A 39 30.10 14.41 -6.05
CA LEU A 39 31.05 13.82 -5.12
C LEU A 39 32.45 13.73 -5.75
N PRO A 40 33.52 13.78 -4.95
CA PRO A 40 34.86 13.47 -5.42
C PRO A 40 34.96 12.01 -5.90
N GLU A 41 35.93 11.73 -6.77
CA GLU A 41 36.15 10.39 -7.35
C GLU A 41 36.44 9.33 -6.28
N GLU A 42 37.12 9.73 -5.20
CA GLU A 42 37.41 8.89 -4.05
C GLU A 42 36.88 9.54 -2.78
N TRP A 43 36.08 8.80 -2.03
CA TRP A 43 35.56 9.20 -0.73
C TRP A 43 35.30 7.96 0.13
N MET A 44 35.41 8.13 1.45
CA MET A 44 35.23 7.04 2.41
C MET A 44 34.04 7.34 3.31
N VAL A 45 33.08 6.42 3.39
CA VAL A 45 31.97 6.52 4.34
C VAL A 45 32.48 6.23 5.74
N GLU A 46 32.38 7.20 6.65
CA GLU A 46 32.77 7.01 8.04
C GLU A 46 31.61 6.48 8.90
N LYS A 47 30.41 6.98 8.63
CA LYS A 47 29.25 6.72 9.47
C LYS A 47 27.98 6.68 8.64
N VAL A 48 27.12 5.74 9.00
CA VAL A 48 25.81 5.53 8.40
C VAL A 48 24.77 5.51 9.50
N GLU A 49 23.81 6.44 9.43
CA GLU A 49 22.71 6.52 10.39
C GLU A 49 21.35 6.30 9.70
N PHE A 50 20.61 5.32 10.21
CA PHE A 50 19.21 5.13 9.82
C PHE A 50 18.33 6.07 10.64
N ILE A 51 17.60 6.92 9.93
CA ILE A 51 16.67 7.87 10.54
C ILE A 51 15.31 7.20 10.59
N ALA A 52 14.63 7.29 11.72
CA ALA A 52 13.25 6.86 11.84
C ALA A 52 12.36 7.67 10.89
N GLU A 53 11.69 6.97 9.97
CA GLU A 53 10.77 7.60 9.03
C GLU A 53 9.47 7.99 9.74
N ARG A 54 9.19 9.30 9.80
CA ARG A 54 7.96 9.83 10.43
C ARG A 54 6.80 9.97 9.46
N THR A 55 7.02 9.71 8.17
CA THR A 55 6.00 9.87 7.13
C THR A 55 4.75 9.05 7.42
N VAL A 56 4.88 7.80 7.89
CA VAL A 56 3.73 6.95 8.25
C VAL A 56 2.84 7.65 9.29
N PHE A 57 3.42 8.06 10.42
CA PHE A 57 2.68 8.78 11.46
C PHE A 57 2.06 10.08 10.94
N ARG A 58 2.81 10.86 10.14
CA ARG A 58 2.28 12.10 9.55
C ARG A 58 1.09 11.85 8.62
N LEU A 59 1.12 10.75 7.86
CA LEU A 59 0.00 10.34 7.01
C LEU A 59 -1.19 9.88 7.84
N GLU A 60 -0.97 9.17 8.94
CA GLU A 60 -2.03 8.77 9.88
C GLU A 60 -2.69 10.00 10.52
N TYR A 61 -1.92 10.94 11.06
CA TYR A 61 -2.45 12.20 11.59
C TYR A 61 -3.23 12.99 10.54
N ARG A 62 -2.68 13.11 9.32
CA ARG A 62 -3.37 13.77 8.22
C ARG A 62 -4.66 13.05 7.84
N ALA A 63 -4.68 11.73 7.87
CA ALA A 63 -5.91 10.98 7.63
C ALA A 63 -6.98 11.33 8.67
N LEU A 64 -6.62 11.41 9.95
CA LEU A 64 -7.53 11.86 11.02
C LEU A 64 -8.05 13.28 10.80
N GLU A 65 -7.21 14.21 10.36
CA GLU A 65 -7.63 15.58 10.01
C GLU A 65 -8.61 15.63 8.83
N LEU A 66 -8.47 14.69 7.88
CA LEU A 66 -9.33 14.59 6.70
C LEU A 66 -10.63 13.82 6.94
N LEU A 67 -10.75 13.11 8.06
CA LEU A 67 -11.97 12.40 8.42
C LEU A 67 -13.09 13.42 8.64
N LYS A 68 -14.07 13.40 7.74
CA LYS A 68 -15.30 14.19 7.87
C LYS A 68 -16.20 13.56 8.93
N ASP A 69 -16.97 14.40 9.61
CA ASP A 69 -18.02 13.97 10.54
C ASP A 69 -18.93 12.93 9.87
N GLY A 70 -19.13 11.79 10.53
CA GLY A 70 -19.98 10.70 10.04
C GLY A 70 -19.28 9.62 9.20
N PHE A 71 -18.01 9.78 8.80
CA PHE A 71 -17.31 8.72 8.04
C PHE A 71 -17.06 7.49 8.92
N ILE A 72 -16.57 7.70 10.15
CA ILE A 72 -16.24 6.64 11.09
C ILE A 72 -17.49 5.82 11.41
N GLU A 73 -18.61 6.48 11.67
CA GLU A 73 -19.87 5.83 11.99
C GLU A 73 -20.38 5.02 10.80
N LYS A 74 -20.30 5.55 9.58
CA LYS A 74 -20.78 4.84 8.38
C LYS A 74 -19.92 3.64 8.00
N VAL A 75 -18.60 3.73 8.19
CA VAL A 75 -17.64 2.72 7.73
C VAL A 75 -17.31 1.71 8.82
N LEU A 76 -16.98 2.16 10.03
CA LEU A 76 -16.60 1.26 11.13
C LEU A 76 -17.81 0.70 11.88
N PHE A 77 -18.91 1.46 11.95
CA PHE A 77 -20.11 1.10 12.71
C PHE A 77 -21.40 1.22 11.90
N PRO A 78 -21.47 0.63 10.68
CA PRO A 78 -22.62 0.74 9.81
C PRO A 78 -23.88 0.23 10.52
N LYS A 79 -24.93 1.06 10.55
CA LYS A 79 -26.23 0.70 11.16
C LYS A 79 -27.20 0.09 10.15
N GLU A 80 -26.97 0.33 8.86
CA GLU A 80 -27.86 -0.06 7.78
C GLU A 80 -27.09 -0.81 6.71
N VAL A 81 -27.68 -1.93 6.27
CA VAL A 81 -27.20 -2.74 5.15
C VAL A 81 -28.38 -2.85 4.19
N LEU A 82 -28.42 -1.97 3.19
CA LEU A 82 -29.55 -1.85 2.28
C LEU A 82 -29.33 -2.68 1.00
N GLY A 83 -28.07 -2.81 0.59
CA GLY A 83 -27.71 -3.23 -0.74
C GLY A 83 -27.92 -2.12 -1.76
N LYS A 84 -27.31 -2.27 -2.94
CA LYS A 84 -27.64 -1.41 -4.08
C LYS A 84 -28.96 -1.85 -4.71
N GLU A 85 -29.81 -0.89 -5.07
CA GLU A 85 -31.05 -1.14 -5.83
C GLU A 85 -30.82 -1.37 -7.34
N GLU A 86 -29.57 -1.59 -7.75
CA GLU A 86 -29.20 -1.87 -9.13
C GLU A 86 -29.59 -3.31 -9.54
N VAL A 87 -29.76 -3.53 -10.84
CA VAL A 87 -30.00 -4.88 -11.38
C VAL A 87 -28.83 -5.79 -11.00
N ARG A 88 -29.13 -6.90 -10.33
CA ARG A 88 -28.13 -7.88 -9.93
C ARG A 88 -27.53 -8.55 -11.16
N ILE A 89 -26.21 -8.49 -11.26
CA ILE A 89 -25.42 -9.25 -12.22
C ILE A 89 -25.37 -10.70 -11.75
N THR A 90 -25.87 -11.60 -12.59
CA THR A 90 -25.95 -13.05 -12.32
C THR A 90 -24.97 -13.87 -13.14
N SER A 91 -24.44 -13.32 -14.24
CA SER A 91 -23.48 -13.98 -15.11
C SER A 91 -22.14 -13.28 -15.04
N PHE A 92 -21.10 -14.07 -14.75
CA PHE A 92 -19.72 -13.62 -14.63
C PHE A 92 -18.87 -14.38 -15.62
N GLU A 93 -18.21 -13.65 -16.52
CA GLU A 93 -17.11 -14.20 -17.30
C GLU A 93 -15.83 -13.98 -16.48
N TRP A 94 -15.40 -15.03 -15.81
CA TRP A 94 -14.29 -15.03 -14.87
C TRP A 94 -12.95 -14.88 -15.57
N PHE A 95 -12.08 -14.01 -15.04
CA PHE A 95 -10.70 -13.92 -15.53
C PHE A 95 -9.87 -15.08 -15.01
N GLN A 96 -10.08 -15.47 -13.75
CA GLN A 96 -9.35 -16.55 -13.10
C GLN A 96 -10.23 -17.80 -12.87
N PRO A 97 -10.03 -18.89 -13.63
CA PRO A 97 -10.82 -20.12 -13.48
C PRO A 97 -10.71 -20.76 -12.09
N SER A 98 -9.55 -20.66 -11.42
CA SER A 98 -9.37 -21.22 -10.09
C SER A 98 -10.26 -20.53 -9.04
N VAL A 99 -10.49 -19.23 -9.20
CA VAL A 99 -11.38 -18.45 -8.34
C VAL A 99 -12.84 -18.83 -8.62
N ALA A 100 -13.20 -18.96 -9.90
CA ALA A 100 -14.53 -19.39 -10.32
C ALA A 100 -14.90 -20.78 -9.79
N SER A 101 -13.93 -21.69 -9.69
CA SER A 101 -14.12 -23.05 -9.17
C SER A 101 -14.26 -23.12 -7.65
N ASN A 102 -13.91 -22.06 -6.91
CA ASN A 102 -14.08 -22.00 -5.48
C ASN A 102 -15.35 -21.21 -5.14
N GLN A 103 -16.32 -21.90 -4.55
CA GLN A 103 -17.65 -21.33 -4.29
C GLN A 103 -17.58 -20.12 -3.34
N GLU A 104 -16.81 -20.20 -2.26
CA GLU A 104 -16.72 -19.14 -1.26
C GLU A 104 -16.12 -17.84 -1.83
N GLN A 105 -15.08 -17.97 -2.66
CA GLN A 105 -14.47 -16.83 -3.35
C GLN A 105 -15.43 -16.26 -4.40
N ALA A 106 -16.08 -17.12 -5.18
CA ALA A 106 -17.05 -16.70 -6.19
C ALA A 106 -18.22 -15.92 -5.55
N GLU A 107 -18.79 -16.42 -4.46
CA GLU A 107 -19.86 -15.74 -3.71
C GLU A 107 -19.43 -14.39 -3.13
N ALA A 108 -18.20 -14.32 -2.59
CA ALA A 108 -17.64 -13.07 -2.10
C ALA A 108 -17.55 -12.02 -3.22
N ILE A 109 -17.08 -12.42 -4.40
CA ILE A 109 -16.95 -11.54 -5.57
C ILE A 109 -18.32 -11.10 -6.06
N GLN A 110 -19.27 -12.03 -6.20
CA GLN A 110 -20.64 -11.71 -6.60
C GLN A 110 -21.30 -10.71 -5.64
N SER A 111 -21.10 -10.89 -4.34
CA SER A 111 -21.60 -9.98 -3.30
C SER A 111 -20.99 -8.59 -3.46
N ILE A 112 -19.66 -8.50 -3.56
CA ILE A 112 -18.92 -7.24 -3.73
C ILE A 112 -19.37 -6.50 -4.99
N VAL A 113 -19.39 -7.18 -6.15
CA VAL A 113 -19.73 -6.57 -7.44
C VAL A 113 -21.18 -6.06 -7.43
N ASN A 114 -22.10 -6.83 -6.85
CA ASN A 114 -23.50 -6.42 -6.75
C ASN A 114 -23.76 -5.39 -5.65
N GLY A 115 -22.80 -5.11 -4.76
CA GLY A 115 -22.99 -4.15 -3.68
C GLY A 115 -24.12 -4.54 -2.73
N THR A 116 -24.34 -5.84 -2.52
CA THR A 116 -25.33 -6.42 -1.60
C THR A 116 -25.29 -5.88 -0.17
N SER A 117 -24.14 -5.37 0.28
CA SER A 117 -23.95 -4.82 1.62
C SER A 117 -23.91 -3.29 1.66
N TYR A 118 -24.02 -2.61 0.52
CA TYR A 118 -23.95 -1.15 0.46
C TYR A 118 -25.00 -0.50 1.38
N PRO A 119 -24.69 0.58 2.11
CA PRO A 119 -23.43 1.34 2.14
C PRO A 119 -22.34 0.77 3.06
N ALA A 120 -22.59 -0.34 3.76
CA ALA A 120 -21.62 -0.96 4.64
C ALA A 120 -20.44 -1.57 3.84
N PRO A 121 -19.20 -1.49 4.38
CA PRO A 121 -18.04 -2.09 3.72
C PRO A 121 -18.06 -3.62 3.81
N TYR A 122 -17.31 -4.25 2.90
CA TYR A 122 -17.08 -5.69 2.93
C TYR A 122 -15.82 -6.02 3.74
N LEU A 123 -15.91 -7.07 4.56
CA LEU A 123 -14.75 -7.68 5.19
C LEU A 123 -14.48 -9.04 4.54
N LEU A 124 -13.45 -9.11 3.70
CA LEU A 124 -13.02 -10.39 3.12
C LEU A 124 -12.14 -11.13 4.12
N PHE A 125 -12.72 -12.14 4.77
CA PHE A 125 -12.01 -13.00 5.71
C PHE A 125 -11.53 -14.29 5.04
N GLY A 126 -10.35 -14.77 5.44
CA GLY A 126 -9.83 -16.07 5.02
C GLY A 126 -8.48 -16.42 5.67
N PRO A 127 -8.26 -17.68 6.10
CA PRO A 127 -6.97 -18.14 6.61
C PRO A 127 -5.77 -17.87 5.67
N PRO A 128 -4.53 -17.96 6.15
CA PRO A 128 -3.34 -17.86 5.28
C PRO A 128 -3.43 -18.86 4.12
N GLY A 129 -3.07 -18.42 2.91
CA GLY A 129 -3.08 -19.27 1.71
C GLY A 129 -4.43 -19.43 0.99
N THR A 130 -5.54 -18.87 1.50
CA THR A 130 -6.89 -19.02 0.90
C THR A 130 -7.20 -18.10 -0.28
N GLY A 131 -6.18 -17.57 -0.95
CA GLY A 131 -6.38 -16.81 -2.19
C GLY A 131 -7.03 -15.43 -2.05
N LYS A 132 -7.12 -14.83 -0.86
CA LYS A 132 -7.68 -13.47 -0.64
C LYS A 132 -7.26 -12.44 -1.69
N THR A 133 -5.97 -12.41 -2.04
CA THR A 133 -5.44 -11.50 -3.07
C THR A 133 -6.03 -11.80 -4.44
N ALA A 134 -6.09 -13.08 -4.84
CA ALA A 134 -6.70 -13.47 -6.11
C ALA A 134 -8.19 -13.11 -6.14
N THR A 135 -8.90 -13.30 -5.03
CA THR A 135 -10.32 -12.91 -4.88
C THR A 135 -10.52 -11.41 -5.04
N LEU A 136 -9.69 -10.57 -4.40
CA LEU A 136 -9.79 -9.11 -4.53
C LEU A 136 -9.42 -8.63 -5.93
N VAL A 137 -8.39 -9.20 -6.55
CA VAL A 137 -7.98 -8.85 -7.91
C VAL A 137 -9.09 -9.19 -8.91
N GLU A 138 -9.69 -10.38 -8.79
CA GLU A 138 -10.84 -10.77 -9.61
C GLU A 138 -12.02 -9.81 -9.38
N ALA A 139 -12.38 -9.50 -8.13
CA ALA A 139 -13.46 -8.56 -7.81
C ALA A 139 -13.25 -7.17 -8.44
N ILE A 140 -12.05 -6.61 -8.33
CA ILE A 140 -11.70 -5.31 -8.95
C ILE A 140 -11.86 -5.40 -10.47
N GLY A 141 -11.34 -6.46 -11.09
CA GLY A 141 -11.48 -6.69 -12.52
C GLY A 141 -12.95 -6.77 -12.97
N GLN A 142 -13.78 -7.49 -12.21
CA GLN A 142 -15.22 -7.61 -12.48
C GLN A 142 -15.94 -6.27 -12.32
N ILE A 143 -15.62 -5.46 -11.30
CA ILE A 143 -16.17 -4.10 -11.15
C ILE A 143 -15.81 -3.25 -12.36
N CYS A 144 -14.53 -3.20 -12.75
CA CYS A 144 -14.09 -2.41 -13.91
C CYS A 144 -14.76 -2.85 -15.22
N LYS A 145 -15.05 -4.15 -15.37
CA LYS A 145 -15.70 -4.70 -16.57
C LYS A 145 -17.21 -4.44 -16.61
N LEU A 146 -17.88 -4.60 -15.47
CA LEU A 146 -19.35 -4.66 -15.39
C LEU A 146 -19.98 -3.36 -14.89
N LYS A 147 -19.20 -2.47 -14.25
CA LYS A 147 -19.63 -1.18 -13.70
C LYS A 147 -18.61 -0.07 -14.05
N PRO A 148 -18.49 0.29 -15.35
CA PRO A 148 -17.55 1.30 -15.83
C PRO A 148 -17.88 2.72 -15.35
#